data_AF-A0A9C7GED0-F1
#
_entry.id   AF-A0A9C7GED0-F1
#
_cell.length_a   1.000
_cell.length_b   1.000
_cell.length_c   1.000
_cell.angle_alpha   90.00
_cell.angle_beta   90.00
_cell.angle_gamma   90.00
#
_symmetry.space_group_name_H-M   'P 1'
#
loop_
_entity.id
_entity.type
_entity.pdbx_description
1 polymer ?
#
loop_
_entity_poly.entity_id
_entity_poly.type
_entity_poly.pdbx_seq_one_letter_code
_entity_poly.pdbx_strand_id
1 'polypeptide(L)'
;MQIDVVPKMKLGSVNNADMRNLILFFHILFHMAEKELIILNWNNIGFIICKPDAVYLNFEQEILSFLQQKGLEILACNYVTITPDLCRSLYWNENIDFTDKWWEFESEFFYLGESLCVLVQGTHEMPYKSVSDWIDRKLKGDNKPESARSETIRSSFGAMNRIFNLFHSSDCTEATKREASLFFSAEKLRGLDQLGTPCLVKPKKERNLDMVEVYFRIKRHCIQVSDLSPKVKRKYGDYLDDKIRQALSVSNSKKQVWLFKTLKEEYRLFYEDIHEDILLETITDYKYFTKIDFNALFRSFVETGLKLTKWELCLLKTTLFFAPSNF
;
A
#
# COMPACT_ATOMS: atom_id res chain seq x y z
N MET A 1 -16.57 -33.56 -22.72
CA MET A 1 -15.32 -34.26 -23.05
C MET A 1 -14.43 -34.15 -21.83
N GLN A 2 -14.12 -35.27 -21.18
CA GLN A 2 -13.31 -35.34 -19.96
C GLN A 2 -11.88 -34.92 -20.32
N ILE A 3 -11.31 -33.94 -19.62
CA ILE A 3 -9.89 -33.60 -19.74
C ILE A 3 -9.29 -33.66 -18.34
N ASP A 4 -8.77 -34.84 -18.03
CA ASP A 4 -7.80 -35.01 -16.96
C ASP A 4 -6.43 -34.46 -17.38
N VAL A 5 -5.63 -34.18 -16.35
CA VAL A 5 -4.19 -33.86 -16.31
C VAL A 5 -3.87 -32.38 -16.07
N VAL A 6 -4.05 -31.97 -14.81
CA VAL A 6 -3.24 -30.91 -14.19
C VAL A 6 -1.87 -31.51 -13.86
N PRO A 7 -0.75 -31.00 -14.39
CA PRO A 7 0.57 -31.41 -13.93
C PRO A 7 0.79 -30.86 -12.51
N LYS A 8 0.96 -31.73 -11.52
CA LYS A 8 1.49 -31.34 -10.20
C LYS A 8 2.94 -30.89 -10.39
N MET A 9 3.19 -29.58 -10.48
CA MET A 9 4.55 -29.05 -10.40
C MET A 9 5.04 -29.06 -8.95
N LYS A 10 6.20 -29.68 -8.72
CA LYS A 10 6.94 -29.59 -7.45
C LYS A 10 7.50 -28.18 -7.31
N LEU A 11 7.36 -27.58 -6.13
CA LEU A 11 7.97 -26.29 -5.79
C LEU A 11 9.51 -26.39 -5.84
N GLY A 12 10.07 -25.95 -6.95
CA GLY A 12 11.47 -25.60 -7.15
C GLY A 12 11.52 -24.38 -8.07
N SER A 13 12.52 -23.51 -7.89
CA SER A 13 12.66 -22.19 -8.52
C SER A 13 12.03 -22.07 -9.92
N VAL A 14 10.97 -21.25 -10.02
CA VAL A 14 10.26 -20.95 -11.27
C VAL A 14 11.21 -20.23 -12.22
N ASN A 15 11.47 -20.80 -13.41
CA ASN A 15 12.33 -20.16 -14.40
C ASN A 15 11.48 -19.33 -15.42
N ASN A 16 12.12 -18.45 -16.20
CA ASN A 16 11.44 -17.57 -17.17
C ASN A 16 10.59 -18.31 -18.24
N ALA A 17 10.94 -19.54 -18.60
CA ALA A 17 10.17 -20.40 -19.50
C ALA A 17 8.90 -20.93 -18.85
N ASP A 18 8.91 -21.22 -17.54
CA ASP A 18 7.71 -21.64 -16.81
C ASP A 18 6.68 -20.51 -16.73
N MET A 19 7.14 -19.26 -16.53
CA MET A 19 6.27 -18.08 -16.61
C MET A 19 5.74 -17.83 -18.03
N ARG A 20 6.56 -17.99 -19.07
CA ARG A 20 6.09 -17.88 -20.47
C ARG A 20 5.03 -18.92 -20.81
N ASN A 21 5.17 -20.15 -20.31
CA ASN A 21 4.18 -21.20 -20.49
C ASN A 21 2.88 -20.91 -19.72
N LEU A 22 2.98 -20.30 -18.53
CA LEU A 22 1.81 -19.80 -17.80
C LEU A 22 1.09 -18.70 -18.60
N ILE A 23 1.84 -17.75 -19.16
CA ILE A 23 1.31 -16.65 -20.00
C ILE A 23 0.64 -17.19 -21.26
N LEU A 24 1.26 -18.18 -21.91
CA LEU A 24 0.69 -18.82 -23.10
C LEU A 24 -0.58 -19.59 -22.74
N PHE A 25 -0.60 -20.26 -21.59
CA PHE A 25 -1.79 -20.93 -21.07
C PHE A 25 -2.92 -19.93 -20.76
N PHE A 26 -2.61 -18.79 -20.13
CA PHE A 26 -3.57 -17.69 -19.93
C PHE A 26 -4.02 -17.07 -21.26
N HIS A 27 -3.13 -16.88 -22.23
CA HIS A 27 -3.48 -16.40 -23.58
C HIS A 27 -4.42 -17.37 -24.30
N ILE A 28 -4.16 -18.69 -24.21
CA ILE A 28 -5.01 -19.70 -24.84
C ILE A 28 -6.36 -19.78 -24.13
N LEU A 29 -6.41 -19.77 -22.80
CA LEU A 29 -7.68 -19.69 -22.06
C LEU A 29 -8.46 -18.41 -22.39
N PHE A 30 -7.75 -17.29 -22.56
CA PHE A 30 -8.30 -16.00 -22.95
C PHE A 30 -8.90 -16.03 -24.36
N HIS A 31 -8.20 -16.62 -25.34
CA HIS A 31 -8.71 -16.78 -26.70
C HIS A 31 -9.87 -17.79 -26.78
N MET A 32 -9.90 -18.80 -25.91
CA MET A 32 -11.04 -19.71 -25.81
C MET A 32 -12.26 -19.05 -25.12
N ALA A 33 -12.05 -18.06 -24.25
CA ALA A 33 -13.11 -17.29 -23.63
C ALA A 33 -13.72 -16.21 -24.56
N GLU A 34 -12.99 -15.74 -25.57
CA GLU A 34 -13.46 -14.71 -26.53
C GLU A 34 -14.66 -15.16 -27.40
N LYS A 35 -14.92 -16.46 -27.55
CA LYS A 35 -15.97 -16.93 -28.46
C LYS A 35 -17.40 -16.79 -27.94
N GLU A 36 -17.62 -16.50 -26.65
CA GLU A 36 -18.96 -16.22 -26.08
C GLU A 36 -18.90 -15.19 -24.94
N LEU A 37 -18.16 -14.09 -25.14
CA LEU A 37 -18.22 -12.93 -24.25
C LEU A 37 -19.18 -11.88 -24.84
N ILE A 38 -20.24 -11.56 -24.10
CA ILE A 38 -20.93 -10.27 -24.22
C ILE A 38 -19.83 -9.21 -24.24
N ILE A 39 -19.78 -8.39 -25.30
CA ILE A 39 -18.70 -7.43 -25.53
C ILE A 39 -18.82 -6.33 -24.48
N LEU A 40 -18.22 -6.54 -23.31
CA LEU A 40 -18.02 -5.49 -22.32
C LEU A 40 -17.21 -4.37 -22.99
N ASN A 41 -17.76 -3.15 -22.98
CA ASN A 41 -16.98 -1.99 -23.41
C ASN A 41 -15.99 -1.64 -22.30
N TRP A 42 -14.81 -2.26 -22.36
CA TRP A 42 -13.77 -2.12 -21.34
C TRP A 42 -13.25 -0.68 -21.18
N ASN A 43 -13.47 0.21 -22.15
CA ASN A 43 -13.14 1.64 -21.97
C ASN A 43 -14.01 2.32 -20.92
N ASN A 44 -15.18 1.73 -20.63
CA ASN A 44 -16.09 2.21 -19.59
C ASN A 44 -15.89 1.48 -18.26
N ILE A 45 -14.89 0.59 -18.16
CA ILE A 45 -14.64 -0.21 -16.96
C ILE A 45 -13.30 0.20 -16.34
N GLY A 46 -13.26 0.26 -15.02
CA GLY A 46 -12.03 0.40 -14.25
C GLY A 46 -11.87 -0.75 -13.26
N PHE A 47 -10.63 -1.18 -13.04
CA PHE A 47 -10.27 -2.07 -11.94
C PHE A 47 -9.51 -1.28 -10.89
N ILE A 48 -9.94 -1.39 -9.63
CA ILE A 48 -9.33 -0.73 -8.49
C ILE A 48 -9.12 -1.71 -7.34
N ILE A 49 -8.19 -1.39 -6.46
CA ILE A 49 -7.98 -2.08 -5.20
C ILE A 49 -7.95 -1.05 -4.08
N CYS A 50 -8.89 -1.15 -3.13
CA CYS A 50 -8.65 -0.59 -1.80
C CYS A 50 -7.61 -1.47 -1.13
N LYS A 51 -6.40 -0.92 -0.96
CA LYS A 51 -5.24 -1.65 -0.44
C LYS A 51 -5.47 -2.06 1.03
N PRO A 52 -4.61 -2.92 1.60
CA PRO A 52 -4.83 -3.44 2.94
C PRO A 52 -4.95 -2.37 4.02
N ASP A 53 -4.26 -1.25 3.91
CA ASP A 53 -4.36 -0.12 4.83
C ASP A 53 -5.75 0.55 4.78
N ALA A 54 -6.32 0.73 3.59
CA ALA A 54 -7.68 1.23 3.44
C ALA A 54 -8.68 0.30 4.12
N VAL A 55 -8.57 -1.02 3.90
CA VAL A 55 -9.44 -2.03 4.55
C VAL A 55 -9.20 -2.10 6.07
N TYR A 56 -7.94 -2.02 6.50
CA TYR A 56 -7.57 -2.10 7.91
C TYR A 56 -8.14 -0.92 8.70
N LEU A 57 -8.15 0.28 8.11
CA LEU A 57 -8.67 1.52 8.66
C LEU A 57 -10.16 1.77 8.35
N ASN A 58 -10.82 0.84 7.65
CA ASN A 58 -12.22 0.89 7.24
C ASN A 58 -12.57 2.04 6.29
N PHE A 59 -11.64 2.46 5.41
CA PHE A 59 -11.86 3.51 4.42
C PHE A 59 -12.47 3.02 3.11
N GLU A 60 -12.63 1.71 2.91
CA GLU A 60 -13.15 1.18 1.65
C GLU A 60 -14.58 1.67 1.36
N GLN A 61 -15.43 1.86 2.38
CA GLN A 61 -16.80 2.34 2.18
C GLN A 61 -16.82 3.80 1.69
N GLU A 62 -15.99 4.64 2.28
CA GLU A 62 -15.86 6.04 1.92
C GLU A 62 -15.19 6.21 0.55
N ILE A 63 -14.22 5.37 0.21
CA ILE A 63 -13.59 5.33 -1.11
C ILE A 63 -14.61 4.93 -2.19
N LEU A 64 -15.42 3.89 -1.93
CA LEU A 64 -16.49 3.49 -2.85
C LEU A 64 -17.53 4.61 -3.02
N SER A 65 -17.91 5.26 -1.93
CA SER A 65 -18.82 6.41 -1.94
C SER A 65 -18.25 7.58 -2.74
N PHE A 66 -16.94 7.83 -2.62
CA PHE A 66 -16.24 8.85 -3.41
C PHE A 66 -16.33 8.54 -4.92
N LEU A 67 -16.09 7.29 -5.32
CA LEU A 67 -16.20 6.87 -6.73
C LEU A 67 -17.64 7.02 -7.25
N GLN A 68 -18.64 6.65 -6.45
CA GLN A 68 -20.05 6.83 -6.78
C GLN A 68 -20.44 8.31 -6.94
N GLN A 69 -19.92 9.19 -6.10
CA GLN A 69 -20.10 10.64 -6.25
C GLN A 69 -19.46 11.21 -7.52
N LYS A 70 -18.47 10.52 -8.10
CA LYS A 70 -17.91 10.82 -9.42
C LYS A 70 -18.73 10.22 -10.58
N GLY A 71 -19.87 9.58 -10.30
CA GLY A 71 -20.74 8.98 -11.31
C GLY A 71 -20.32 7.59 -11.76
N LEU A 72 -19.46 6.91 -10.99
CA LEU A 72 -19.07 5.52 -11.25
C LEU A 72 -19.99 4.55 -10.50
N GLU A 73 -20.46 3.52 -11.19
CA GLU A 73 -21.21 2.41 -10.63
C GLU A 73 -20.27 1.28 -10.19
N ILE A 74 -20.60 0.61 -9.08
CA ILE A 74 -19.84 -0.55 -8.60
C ILE A 74 -20.44 -1.82 -9.21
N LEU A 75 -19.67 -2.51 -10.05
CA LEU A 75 -20.13 -3.73 -10.74
C LEU A 75 -19.86 -5.01 -9.94
N ALA A 76 -18.69 -5.10 -9.33
CA ALA A 76 -18.29 -6.28 -8.58
C ALA A 76 -17.26 -5.92 -7.51
N CYS A 77 -17.28 -6.68 -6.42
CA CYS A 77 -16.35 -6.58 -5.31
C CYS A 77 -15.84 -7.97 -4.93
N ASN A 78 -14.58 -8.05 -4.53
CA ASN A 78 -13.98 -9.26 -3.98
C ASN A 78 -12.92 -8.93 -2.92
N TYR A 79 -13.11 -9.41 -1.68
CA TYR A 79 -12.06 -9.33 -0.66
C TYR A 79 -11.03 -10.44 -0.89
N VAL A 80 -9.76 -10.07 -0.97
CA VAL A 80 -8.66 -10.99 -1.27
C VAL A 80 -7.44 -10.67 -0.41
N THR A 81 -6.78 -11.68 0.15
CA THR A 81 -5.41 -11.54 0.65
C THR A 81 -4.45 -11.76 -0.52
N ILE A 82 -3.73 -10.72 -0.90
CA ILE A 82 -2.84 -10.75 -2.06
C ILE A 82 -1.49 -11.34 -1.62
N THR A 83 -1.18 -12.53 -2.12
CA THR A 83 0.08 -13.22 -1.85
C THR A 83 1.25 -12.57 -2.61
N PRO A 84 2.51 -12.85 -2.25
CA PRO A 84 3.66 -12.35 -3.00
C PRO A 84 3.63 -12.68 -4.51
N ASP A 85 3.24 -13.90 -4.87
CA ASP A 85 3.12 -14.29 -6.27
C ASP A 85 2.01 -13.51 -6.98
N LEU A 86 0.86 -13.32 -6.32
CA LEU A 86 -0.24 -12.55 -6.88
C LEU A 86 0.09 -11.07 -7.00
N CYS A 87 0.84 -10.50 -6.05
CA CYS A 87 1.37 -9.13 -6.12
C CYS A 87 2.33 -8.97 -7.31
N ARG A 88 3.20 -9.96 -7.54
CA ARG A 88 4.08 -9.98 -8.71
C ARG A 88 3.28 -10.01 -10.01
N SER A 89 2.24 -10.84 -10.09
CA SER A 89 1.34 -10.90 -11.24
C SER A 89 0.56 -9.60 -11.45
N LEU A 90 0.07 -8.96 -10.37
CA LEU A 90 -0.64 -7.68 -10.42
C LEU A 90 0.20 -6.61 -11.13
N TYR A 91 1.46 -6.45 -10.73
CA TYR A 91 2.31 -5.39 -11.28
C TYR A 91 3.16 -5.80 -12.48
N TRP A 92 3.11 -7.06 -12.91
CA TRP A 92 3.93 -7.55 -14.01
C TRP A 92 3.82 -6.66 -15.26
N ASN A 93 4.98 -6.20 -15.74
CA ASN A 93 5.16 -5.69 -17.10
C ASN A 93 6.53 -6.15 -17.61
N GLU A 94 6.73 -6.12 -18.94
CA GLU A 94 7.94 -6.68 -19.58
C GLU A 94 9.24 -5.95 -19.19
N ASN A 95 9.15 -4.74 -18.66
CA ASN A 95 10.28 -3.86 -18.37
C ASN A 95 10.53 -3.68 -16.87
N ILE A 96 9.90 -4.51 -16.04
CA ILE A 96 9.90 -4.29 -14.60
C ILE A 96 11.12 -4.93 -13.94
N ASP A 97 11.90 -4.09 -13.24
CA ASP A 97 13.02 -4.57 -12.44
C ASP A 97 12.55 -4.95 -11.04
N PHE A 98 12.34 -6.25 -10.82
CA PHE A 98 11.94 -6.80 -9.53
C PHE A 98 13.02 -6.74 -8.45
N THR A 99 14.21 -6.20 -8.74
CA THR A 99 15.28 -6.03 -7.75
C THR A 99 15.13 -4.75 -6.91
N ASP A 100 14.23 -3.83 -7.29
CA ASP A 100 13.89 -2.68 -6.45
C ASP A 100 13.26 -3.15 -5.14
N LYS A 101 13.79 -2.70 -3.99
CA LYS A 101 13.25 -2.96 -2.64
C LYS A 101 11.78 -2.55 -2.50
N TRP A 102 11.28 -1.67 -3.37
CA TRP A 102 9.86 -1.37 -3.47
C TRP A 102 9.00 -2.63 -3.67
N TRP A 103 9.44 -3.61 -4.46
CA TRP A 103 8.70 -4.85 -4.69
C TRP A 103 8.54 -5.70 -3.45
N GLU A 104 9.63 -5.85 -2.69
CA GLU A 104 9.63 -6.61 -1.44
C GLU A 104 8.65 -6.00 -0.45
N PHE A 105 8.71 -4.67 -0.27
CA PHE A 105 7.85 -3.97 0.68
C PHE A 105 6.39 -3.90 0.25
N GLU A 106 6.12 -3.71 -1.04
CA GLU A 106 4.75 -3.68 -1.56
C GLU A 106 4.11 -5.07 -1.44
N SER A 107 4.86 -6.13 -1.75
CA SER A 107 4.42 -7.52 -1.62
C SER A 107 4.12 -7.91 -0.17
N GLU A 108 5.04 -7.61 0.76
CA GLU A 108 4.82 -7.84 2.18
C GLU A 108 3.62 -7.06 2.71
N PHE A 109 3.47 -5.81 2.27
CA PHE A 109 2.34 -4.97 2.64
C PHE A 109 1.01 -5.53 2.13
N PHE A 110 0.95 -5.98 0.88
CA PHE A 110 -0.25 -6.63 0.32
C PHE A 110 -0.64 -7.88 1.10
N TYR A 111 0.35 -8.66 1.55
CA TYR A 111 0.12 -9.87 2.33
C TYR A 111 -0.23 -9.61 3.82
N LEU A 112 -0.07 -8.36 4.28
CA LEU A 112 -0.31 -7.97 5.67
C LEU A 112 -1.79 -8.07 6.09
N GLY A 113 -2.71 -7.92 5.12
CA GLY A 113 -4.14 -7.92 5.33
C GLY A 113 -4.94 -8.20 4.06
N GLU A 114 -6.26 -8.14 4.17
CA GLU A 114 -7.14 -8.24 3.00
C GLU A 114 -7.20 -6.91 2.25
N SER A 115 -7.26 -6.98 0.94
CA SER A 115 -7.61 -5.88 0.05
C SER A 115 -9.03 -6.06 -0.47
N LEU A 116 -9.69 -4.98 -0.88
CA LEU A 116 -10.96 -5.04 -1.62
C LEU A 116 -10.70 -4.73 -3.09
N CYS A 117 -10.80 -5.74 -3.94
CA CYS A 117 -10.75 -5.60 -5.39
C CYS A 117 -12.13 -5.23 -5.92
N VAL A 118 -12.20 -4.26 -6.83
CA VAL A 118 -13.48 -3.70 -7.29
C VAL A 118 -13.42 -3.45 -8.79
N LEU A 119 -14.51 -3.82 -9.48
CA LEU A 119 -14.79 -3.36 -10.82
C LEU A 119 -15.81 -2.24 -10.77
N VAL A 120 -15.50 -1.15 -11.46
CA VAL A 120 -16.40 0.00 -11.60
C VAL A 120 -16.73 0.24 -13.06
N GLN A 121 -17.90 0.79 -13.33
CA GLN A 121 -18.32 1.20 -14.66
C GLN A 121 -18.81 2.64 -14.68
N GLY A 122 -18.61 3.32 -15.79
CA GLY A 122 -19.22 4.62 -16.02
C GLY A 122 -18.70 5.31 -17.26
N THR A 123 -18.96 6.61 -17.34
CA THR A 123 -18.34 7.51 -18.31
C THR A 123 -17.10 8.14 -17.70
N HIS A 124 -16.11 8.47 -18.53
CA HIS A 124 -14.92 9.21 -18.12
C HIS A 124 -14.98 10.66 -18.63
N GLU A 125 -14.26 11.56 -17.95
CA GLU A 125 -14.11 12.94 -18.40
C GLU A 125 -13.12 13.03 -19.58
N MET A 126 -13.31 13.99 -20.50
CA MET A 126 -12.25 14.33 -21.45
C MET A 126 -11.13 15.10 -20.69
N PRO A 127 -9.84 14.90 -21.03
CA PRO A 127 -9.27 14.20 -22.18
C PRO A 127 -8.85 12.74 -21.91
N TYR A 128 -9.39 12.11 -20.87
CA TYR A 128 -9.05 10.72 -20.53
C TYR A 128 -9.61 9.76 -21.58
N LYS A 129 -8.96 8.59 -21.75
CA LYS A 129 -9.32 7.65 -22.83
C LYS A 129 -10.23 6.50 -22.37
N SER A 130 -10.27 6.27 -21.06
CA SER A 130 -11.07 5.23 -20.42
C SER A 130 -11.37 5.61 -18.97
N VAL A 131 -12.28 4.88 -18.34
CA VAL A 131 -12.55 5.00 -16.89
C VAL A 131 -11.30 4.69 -16.07
N SER A 132 -10.52 3.66 -16.44
CA SER A 132 -9.27 3.34 -15.75
C SER A 132 -8.25 4.47 -15.83
N ASP A 133 -8.04 5.05 -17.02
CA ASP A 133 -7.10 6.16 -17.26
C ASP A 133 -7.53 7.43 -16.49
N TRP A 134 -8.85 7.70 -16.44
CA TRP A 134 -9.38 8.80 -15.65
C TRP A 134 -9.16 8.60 -14.15
N ILE A 135 -9.50 7.43 -13.61
CA ILE A 135 -9.27 7.12 -12.20
C ILE A 135 -7.78 7.26 -11.87
N ASP A 136 -6.91 6.67 -12.68
CA ASP A 136 -5.46 6.65 -12.47
C ASP A 136 -4.85 8.06 -12.44
N ARG A 137 -5.16 8.87 -13.45
CA ARG A 137 -4.51 10.17 -13.65
C ARG A 137 -5.18 11.32 -12.91
N LYS A 138 -6.48 11.22 -12.62
CA LYS A 138 -7.27 12.32 -12.02
C LYS A 138 -7.66 12.05 -10.58
N LEU A 139 -8.11 10.83 -10.27
CA LEU A 139 -8.77 10.55 -8.99
C LEU A 139 -7.83 9.90 -7.97
N LYS A 140 -6.87 9.07 -8.40
CA LYS A 140 -5.99 8.30 -7.51
C LYS A 140 -5.07 9.19 -6.67
N GLY A 141 -4.38 10.13 -7.31
CA GLY A 141 -3.33 10.95 -6.69
C GLY A 141 -1.95 10.30 -6.74
N ASP A 142 -0.90 11.09 -6.51
CA ASP A 142 0.49 10.63 -6.55
C ASP A 142 0.77 9.57 -5.47
N ASN A 143 1.75 8.68 -5.69
CA ASN A 143 2.09 7.66 -4.69
C ASN A 143 2.84 8.25 -3.49
N LYS A 144 3.47 9.42 -3.64
CA LYS A 144 4.01 10.22 -2.55
C LYS A 144 2.91 11.13 -1.99
N PRO A 145 2.46 10.96 -0.75
CA PRO A 145 1.33 11.72 -0.20
C PRO A 145 1.51 13.23 -0.30
N GLU A 146 2.73 13.74 -0.15
CA GLU A 146 3.03 15.17 -0.19
C GLU A 146 2.88 15.77 -1.60
N SER A 147 2.93 14.93 -2.63
CA SER A 147 2.77 15.26 -4.05
C SER A 147 1.35 14.98 -4.57
N ALA A 148 0.51 14.31 -3.78
CA ALA A 148 -0.88 14.05 -4.14
C ALA A 148 -1.68 15.35 -4.19
N ARG A 149 -2.31 15.62 -5.33
CA ARG A 149 -3.17 16.79 -5.52
C ARG A 149 -4.36 16.74 -4.56
N SER A 150 -4.84 17.90 -4.13
CA SER A 150 -6.07 18.02 -3.34
C SER A 150 -7.24 17.30 -4.04
N GLU A 151 -8.16 16.77 -3.23
CA GLU A 151 -9.39 16.08 -3.69
C GLU A 151 -9.16 14.76 -4.43
N THR A 152 -7.92 14.28 -4.52
CA THR A 152 -7.62 12.89 -4.94
C THR A 152 -7.84 11.93 -3.78
N ILE A 153 -8.12 10.66 -4.06
CA ILE A 153 -8.34 9.61 -3.05
C ILE A 153 -7.19 9.58 -2.04
N ARG A 154 -5.94 9.52 -2.50
CA ARG A 154 -4.76 9.49 -1.62
C ARG A 154 -4.64 10.73 -0.73
N SER A 155 -5.02 11.90 -1.22
CA SER A 155 -4.97 13.14 -0.44
C SER A 155 -6.16 13.24 0.54
N SER A 156 -7.36 12.96 0.07
CA SER A 156 -8.63 13.06 0.82
C SER A 156 -8.71 12.08 1.99
N PHE A 157 -8.21 10.86 1.81
CA PHE A 157 -8.24 9.82 2.84
C PHE A 157 -6.92 9.69 3.63
N GLY A 158 -5.93 10.54 3.31
CA GLY A 158 -4.72 10.67 4.10
C GLY A 158 -3.74 9.50 3.97
N ALA A 159 -3.30 9.20 2.75
CA ALA A 159 -2.17 8.31 2.50
C ALA A 159 -0.97 8.69 3.37
N MET A 160 -0.33 7.70 4.00
CA MET A 160 0.73 7.91 4.99
C MET A 160 2.12 7.93 4.36
N ASN A 161 2.39 7.05 3.40
CA ASN A 161 3.67 6.99 2.68
C ASN A 161 3.50 6.29 1.33
N ARG A 162 4.62 6.02 0.63
CA ARG A 162 4.61 5.40 -0.71
C ARG A 162 3.96 4.01 -0.78
N ILE A 163 3.98 3.24 0.30
CA ILE A 163 3.42 1.88 0.40
C ILE A 163 2.02 1.91 1.02
N PHE A 164 1.87 2.63 2.14
CA PHE A 164 0.61 2.89 2.83
C PHE A 164 -0.13 4.06 2.16
N ASN A 165 -0.57 3.82 0.93
CA ASN A 165 -1.20 4.81 0.05
C ASN A 165 -2.64 4.48 -0.35
N LEU A 166 -3.32 3.60 0.39
CA LEU A 166 -4.76 3.34 0.37
C LEU A 166 -5.34 2.72 -0.92
N PHE A 167 -4.79 3.02 -2.09
CA PHE A 167 -5.50 2.82 -3.35
C PHE A 167 -4.57 2.49 -4.51
N HIS A 168 -4.97 1.47 -5.29
CA HIS A 168 -4.43 1.12 -6.60
C HIS A 168 -5.54 1.16 -7.65
N SER A 169 -5.17 1.50 -8.88
CA SER A 169 -6.03 1.39 -10.07
C SER A 169 -5.19 0.96 -11.25
N SER A 170 -5.79 0.24 -12.19
CA SER A 170 -5.18 0.00 -13.50
C SER A 170 -5.02 1.33 -14.25
N ASP A 171 -3.97 1.43 -15.07
CA ASP A 171 -3.62 2.65 -15.81
C ASP A 171 -4.30 2.74 -17.19
N CYS A 172 -4.74 1.61 -17.74
CA CYS A 172 -5.35 1.50 -19.07
C CYS A 172 -6.34 0.34 -19.16
N THR A 173 -7.05 0.28 -20.30
CA THR A 173 -8.05 -0.74 -20.60
C THR A 173 -7.45 -2.15 -20.62
N GLU A 174 -6.25 -2.32 -21.19
CA GLU A 174 -5.53 -3.59 -21.27
C GLU A 174 -5.12 -4.09 -19.87
N ALA A 175 -4.59 -3.19 -19.04
CA ALA A 175 -4.29 -3.48 -17.65
C ALA A 175 -5.55 -3.84 -16.86
N THR A 176 -6.65 -3.12 -17.07
CA THR A 176 -7.94 -3.40 -16.43
C THR A 176 -8.40 -4.83 -16.71
N LYS A 177 -8.34 -5.28 -17.98
CA LYS A 177 -8.69 -6.66 -18.36
C LYS A 177 -7.83 -7.69 -17.64
N ARG A 178 -6.51 -7.51 -17.72
CA ARG A 178 -5.50 -8.40 -17.12
C ARG A 178 -5.67 -8.49 -15.61
N GLU A 179 -5.69 -7.35 -14.93
CA GLU A 179 -5.81 -7.28 -13.47
C GLU A 179 -7.16 -7.82 -13.00
N ALA A 180 -8.27 -7.48 -13.67
CA ALA A 180 -9.58 -8.05 -13.35
C ALA A 180 -9.58 -9.59 -13.39
N SER A 181 -8.95 -10.18 -14.41
CA SER A 181 -8.85 -11.65 -14.54
C SER A 181 -8.06 -12.34 -13.43
N LEU A 182 -7.21 -11.60 -12.69
CA LEU A 182 -6.48 -12.15 -11.53
C LEU A 182 -7.39 -12.29 -10.31
N PHE A 183 -8.42 -11.44 -10.18
CA PHE A 183 -9.23 -11.34 -8.96
C PHE A 183 -10.70 -11.70 -9.14
N PHE A 184 -11.17 -11.87 -10.37
CA PHE A 184 -12.55 -12.24 -10.68
C PHE A 184 -12.59 -13.46 -11.61
N SER A 185 -13.43 -14.43 -11.28
CA SER A 185 -13.62 -15.61 -12.13
C SER A 185 -14.24 -15.23 -13.47
N ALA A 186 -13.96 -16.01 -14.52
CA ALA A 186 -14.55 -15.79 -15.84
C ALA A 186 -16.10 -15.82 -15.81
N GLU A 187 -16.68 -16.64 -14.92
CA GLU A 187 -18.14 -16.66 -14.69
C GLU A 187 -18.64 -15.34 -14.11
N LYS A 188 -17.96 -14.81 -13.09
CA LYS A 188 -18.31 -13.52 -12.47
C LYS A 188 -18.21 -12.36 -13.47
N LEU A 189 -17.19 -12.38 -14.33
CA LEU A 189 -17.01 -11.38 -15.39
C LEU A 189 -18.07 -11.48 -16.49
N ARG A 190 -18.51 -12.69 -16.84
CA ARG A 190 -19.59 -12.89 -17.83
C ARG A 190 -20.96 -12.43 -17.32
N GLY A 191 -21.23 -12.55 -16.02
CA GLY A 191 -22.52 -12.17 -15.43
C GLY A 191 -22.63 -10.70 -15.00
N LEU A 192 -21.67 -9.83 -15.33
CA LEU A 192 -21.69 -8.42 -14.90
C LEU A 192 -22.90 -7.64 -15.44
N ASP A 193 -23.45 -8.04 -16.59
CA ASP A 193 -24.66 -7.47 -17.19
C ASP A 193 -25.96 -7.75 -16.39
N GLN A 194 -25.93 -8.75 -15.52
CA GLN A 194 -27.07 -9.22 -14.73
C GLN A 194 -26.99 -8.84 -13.24
N LEU A 195 -25.90 -8.19 -12.81
CA LEU A 195 -25.56 -8.04 -11.40
C LEU A 195 -25.47 -6.57 -10.97
N GLY A 196 -26.56 -6.04 -10.42
CA GLY A 196 -26.50 -4.97 -9.42
C GLY A 196 -26.16 -5.54 -8.04
N THR A 197 -25.10 -6.36 -7.91
CA THR A 197 -24.79 -6.99 -6.62
C THR A 197 -24.27 -5.95 -5.64
N PRO A 198 -24.92 -5.76 -4.47
CA PRO A 198 -24.40 -4.86 -3.46
C PRO A 198 -22.99 -5.29 -3.03
N CYS A 199 -22.05 -4.34 -3.07
CA CYS A 199 -20.74 -4.55 -2.49
C CYS A 199 -20.88 -4.60 -0.97
N LEU A 200 -20.86 -5.81 -0.40
CA LEU A 200 -20.93 -6.01 1.06
C LEU A 200 -19.59 -5.65 1.68
N VAL A 201 -19.49 -4.43 2.20
CA VAL A 201 -18.35 -3.96 2.99
C VAL A 201 -18.42 -4.54 4.40
N LYS A 202 -17.25 -4.90 4.95
CA LYS A 202 -17.15 -5.45 6.31
C LYS A 202 -17.57 -4.43 7.38
N PRO A 203 -18.06 -4.89 8.55
CA PRO A 203 -18.37 -3.99 9.66
C PRO A 203 -17.11 -3.27 10.14
N LYS A 204 -17.27 -1.99 10.48
CA LYS A 204 -16.17 -1.15 10.97
C LYS A 204 -15.58 -1.73 12.26
N LYS A 205 -14.25 -1.77 12.33
CA LYS A 205 -13.50 -2.14 13.54
C LYS A 205 -12.71 -0.93 14.03
N GLU A 206 -12.83 -0.61 15.31
CA GLU A 206 -12.06 0.48 15.90
C GLU A 206 -10.57 0.12 15.90
N ARG A 207 -9.82 0.84 15.07
CA ARG A 207 -8.38 0.66 14.84
C ARG A 207 -7.80 2.02 14.53
N ASN A 208 -6.60 2.28 15.02
CA ASN A 208 -5.82 3.46 14.67
C ASN A 208 -4.46 3.02 14.17
N LEU A 209 -3.92 3.76 13.21
CA LEU A 209 -2.57 3.59 12.71
C LEU A 209 -2.08 4.96 12.21
N ASP A 210 -1.15 5.56 12.94
CA ASP A 210 -0.57 6.85 12.62
C ASP A 210 0.95 6.77 12.68
N MET A 211 1.63 7.18 11.61
CA MET A 211 3.09 7.02 11.51
C MET A 211 3.83 7.83 12.58
N VAL A 212 3.31 9.00 12.94
CA VAL A 212 3.95 9.93 13.86
C VAL A 212 3.81 9.40 15.28
N GLU A 213 2.61 8.96 15.65
CA GLU A 213 2.35 8.30 16.93
C GLU A 213 3.25 7.07 17.12
N VAL A 214 3.27 6.17 16.13
CA VAL A 214 4.11 4.96 16.16
C VAL A 214 5.58 5.32 16.35
N TYR A 215 6.07 6.26 15.55
CA TYR A 215 7.46 6.69 15.60
C TYR A 215 7.84 7.29 16.96
N PHE A 216 7.04 8.22 17.48
CA PHE A 216 7.32 8.84 18.78
C PHE A 216 7.16 7.87 19.95
N ARG A 217 6.28 6.87 19.85
CA ARG A 217 6.14 5.81 20.86
C ARG A 217 7.40 4.94 20.91
N ILE A 218 7.94 4.57 19.75
CA ILE A 218 9.23 3.86 19.65
C ILE A 218 10.34 4.71 20.27
N LYS A 219 10.41 5.99 19.91
CA LYS A 219 11.40 6.93 20.44
C LYS A 219 11.39 7.03 21.96
N ARG A 220 10.21 7.21 22.55
CA ARG A 220 10.07 7.25 24.01
C ARG A 220 10.57 5.97 24.66
N HIS A 221 10.24 4.82 24.08
CA HIS A 221 10.72 3.54 24.57
C HIS A 221 12.25 3.47 24.53
N CYS A 222 12.87 3.79 23.38
CA CYS A 222 14.33 3.81 23.25
C CYS A 222 15.00 4.74 24.28
N ILE A 223 14.46 5.95 24.49
CA ILE A 223 14.96 6.88 25.52
C ILE A 223 14.79 6.31 26.94
N GLN A 224 13.68 5.61 27.20
CA GLN A 224 13.43 5.03 28.53
C GLN A 224 14.44 3.93 28.86
N VAL A 225 14.74 3.06 27.90
CA VAL A 225 15.64 1.90 28.08
C VAL A 225 17.12 2.20 27.87
N SER A 226 17.48 3.37 27.33
CA SER A 226 18.87 3.76 27.12
C SER A 226 19.63 4.05 28.43
N ASP A 227 20.95 4.17 28.34
CA ASP A 227 21.81 4.54 29.47
C ASP A 227 21.93 6.06 29.69
N LEU A 228 21.14 6.86 28.95
CA LEU A 228 21.16 8.32 29.05
C LEU A 228 20.87 8.81 30.48
N SER A 229 21.51 9.91 30.87
CA SER A 229 21.28 10.49 32.19
C SER A 229 19.81 10.88 32.40
N PRO A 230 19.28 10.84 33.64
CA PRO A 230 17.89 11.22 33.92
C PRO A 230 17.54 12.65 33.46
N LYS A 231 18.51 13.56 33.47
CA LYS A 231 18.35 14.94 33.00
C LYS A 231 18.14 14.99 31.48
N VAL A 232 18.92 14.22 30.73
CA VAL A 232 18.79 14.10 29.27
C VAL A 232 17.46 13.44 28.91
N LYS A 233 17.12 12.32 29.55
CA LYS A 233 15.83 11.62 29.32
C LYS A 233 14.63 12.55 29.50
N ARG A 234 14.65 13.39 30.54
CA ARG A 234 13.58 14.39 30.77
C ARG A 234 13.52 15.44 29.66
N LYS A 235 14.65 16.08 29.34
CA LYS A 235 14.73 17.11 28.28
C LYS A 235 14.27 16.55 26.93
N TYR A 236 14.69 15.34 26.59
CA TYR A 236 14.31 14.68 25.34
C TYR A 236 12.83 14.31 25.36
N GLY A 237 12.32 13.76 26.46
CA GLY A 237 10.89 13.50 26.65
C GLY A 237 10.02 14.74 26.42
N ASP A 238 10.38 15.87 27.05
CA ASP A 238 9.66 17.14 26.90
C ASP A 238 9.64 17.63 25.44
N TYR A 239 10.75 17.45 24.71
CA TYR A 239 10.82 17.73 23.27
C TYR A 239 9.86 16.85 22.46
N LEU A 240 9.84 15.54 22.71
CA LEU A 240 8.91 14.64 22.01
C LEU A 240 7.45 14.95 22.35
N ASP A 241 7.14 15.31 23.59
CA ASP A 241 5.79 15.75 24.01
C ASP A 241 5.33 16.97 23.21
N ASP A 242 6.23 17.93 22.99
CA ASP A 242 5.92 19.10 22.17
C ASP A 242 5.69 18.75 20.70
N LYS A 243 6.54 17.90 20.13
CA LYS A 243 6.39 17.49 18.72
C LYS A 243 5.12 16.68 18.48
N ILE A 244 4.71 15.81 19.40
CA ILE A 244 3.42 15.10 19.29
C ILE A 244 2.25 16.10 19.27
N ARG A 245 2.27 17.15 20.12
CA ARG A 245 1.24 18.20 20.09
C ARG A 245 1.23 18.95 18.76
N GLN A 246 2.41 19.29 18.23
CA GLN A 246 2.52 19.96 16.93
C GLN A 246 1.97 19.07 15.79
N ALA A 247 2.21 17.76 15.83
CA ALA A 247 1.77 16.81 14.82
C ALA A 247 0.24 16.76 14.64
N LEU A 248 -0.54 17.08 15.67
CA LEU A 248 -2.01 17.15 15.60
C LEU A 248 -2.51 18.20 14.60
N SER A 249 -1.70 19.22 14.32
CA SER A 249 -2.03 20.28 13.35
C SER A 249 -1.53 20.00 11.93
N VAL A 250 -0.82 18.89 11.72
CA VAL A 250 -0.23 18.54 10.42
C VAL A 250 -1.18 17.65 9.63
N SER A 251 -1.48 18.03 8.38
CA SER A 251 -2.30 17.21 7.49
C SER A 251 -1.62 15.87 7.21
N ASN A 252 -2.41 14.79 7.09
CA ASN A 252 -1.88 13.43 6.86
C ASN A 252 -0.90 13.36 5.67
N SER A 253 -1.23 14.02 4.56
CA SER A 253 -0.39 14.12 3.36
C SER A 253 0.98 14.78 3.58
N LYS A 254 1.17 15.52 4.68
CA LYS A 254 2.43 16.20 5.03
C LYS A 254 3.12 15.58 6.25
N LYS A 255 2.49 14.61 6.93
CA LYS A 255 3.04 14.01 8.16
C LYS A 255 4.40 13.35 7.94
N GLN A 256 4.60 12.64 6.83
CA GLN A 256 5.91 12.04 6.53
C GLN A 256 6.99 13.12 6.39
N VAL A 257 6.78 14.11 5.54
CA VAL A 257 7.73 15.22 5.35
C VAL A 257 7.98 15.98 6.66
N TRP A 258 6.94 16.21 7.44
CA TRP A 258 7.05 16.86 8.75
C TRP A 258 7.85 16.01 9.75
N LEU A 259 7.62 14.70 9.81
CA LEU A 259 8.37 13.78 10.67
C LEU A 259 9.86 13.84 10.37
N PHE A 260 10.24 13.79 9.09
CA PHE A 260 11.63 13.90 8.69
C PHE A 260 12.22 15.27 9.07
N LYS A 261 11.51 16.39 8.86
CA LYS A 261 11.96 17.71 9.34
C LYS A 261 12.23 17.73 10.84
N THR A 262 11.34 17.11 11.61
CA THR A 262 11.52 16.95 13.06
C THR A 262 12.75 16.10 13.39
N LEU A 263 13.01 15.02 12.65
CA LEU A 263 14.23 14.22 12.82
C LEU A 263 15.52 15.01 12.63
N LYS A 264 15.54 15.93 11.67
CA LYS A 264 16.71 16.79 11.42
C LYS A 264 16.95 17.79 12.54
N GLU A 265 15.88 18.29 13.16
CA GLU A 265 15.95 19.14 14.34
C GLU A 265 16.40 18.34 15.56
N GLU A 266 15.79 17.17 15.79
CA GLU A 266 16.13 16.20 16.83
C GLU A 266 17.61 15.83 16.79
N TYR A 267 18.11 15.42 15.62
CA TYR A 267 19.51 15.07 15.39
C TYR A 267 20.49 16.19 15.76
N ARG A 268 20.10 17.46 15.57
CA ARG A 268 20.94 18.61 15.95
C ARG A 268 20.90 18.91 17.45
N LEU A 269 19.74 18.75 18.08
CA LEU A 269 19.55 19.09 19.49
C LEU A 269 20.12 18.05 20.45
N PHE A 270 20.15 16.80 20.02
CA PHE A 270 20.52 15.63 20.83
C PHE A 270 21.65 14.82 20.20
N TYR A 271 22.48 15.42 19.35
CA TYR A 271 23.52 14.72 18.57
C TYR A 271 24.38 13.79 19.45
N GLU A 272 25.01 14.35 20.49
CA GLU A 272 25.87 13.58 21.41
C GLU A 272 25.09 12.45 22.08
N ASP A 273 23.89 12.74 22.58
CA ASP A 273 23.03 11.76 23.26
C ASP A 273 22.54 10.64 22.31
N ILE A 274 22.33 10.95 21.03
CA ILE A 274 21.90 9.99 20.00
C ILE A 274 23.03 9.03 19.65
N HIS A 275 24.27 9.54 19.52
CA HIS A 275 25.42 8.72 19.13
C HIS A 275 25.96 7.83 20.27
N GLU A 276 25.54 8.06 21.50
CA GLU A 276 25.82 7.17 22.63
C GLU A 276 24.93 5.91 22.66
N ASP A 277 23.80 5.91 21.92
CA ASP A 277 22.83 4.81 21.93
C ASP A 277 22.52 4.30 20.52
N ILE A 278 22.87 3.04 20.26
CA ILE A 278 22.76 2.41 18.93
C ILE A 278 21.31 2.41 18.41
N LEU A 279 20.32 2.20 19.29
CA LEU A 279 18.91 2.17 18.88
C LEU A 279 18.44 3.55 18.49
N LEU A 280 18.75 4.58 19.30
CA LEU A 280 18.44 5.96 18.99
C LEU A 280 19.15 6.40 17.71
N GLU A 281 20.44 6.13 17.55
CA GLU A 281 21.18 6.45 16.31
C GLU A 281 20.50 5.83 15.10
N THR A 282 20.21 4.52 15.14
CA THR A 282 19.62 3.78 14.02
C THR A 282 18.30 4.37 13.54
N ILE A 283 17.44 4.81 14.47
CA ILE A 283 16.14 5.38 14.09
C ILE A 283 16.20 6.89 13.84
N THR A 284 17.27 7.61 14.20
CA THR A 284 17.35 9.07 14.02
C THR A 284 18.21 9.50 12.84
N ASP A 285 19.30 8.78 12.56
CA ASP A 285 20.23 9.18 11.50
C ASP A 285 19.66 8.83 10.12
N TYR A 286 18.84 9.77 9.65
CA TYR A 286 18.10 9.69 8.39
C TYR A 286 18.99 9.44 7.16
N LYS A 287 20.30 9.71 7.25
CA LYS A 287 21.26 9.45 6.16
C LYS A 287 21.47 7.95 5.91
N TYR A 288 21.19 7.11 6.90
CA TYR A 288 21.42 5.66 6.84
C TYR A 288 20.14 4.83 6.78
N PHE A 289 18.96 5.44 6.73
CA PHE A 289 17.69 4.70 6.75
C PHE A 289 17.55 3.65 5.64
N THR A 290 18.07 3.92 4.44
CA THR A 290 18.05 2.97 3.32
C THR A 290 18.95 1.74 3.53
N LYS A 291 19.86 1.81 4.50
CA LYS A 291 20.83 0.77 4.87
C LYS A 291 20.47 0.03 6.14
N ILE A 292 19.37 0.39 6.81
CA ILE A 292 18.91 -0.31 8.02
C ILE A 292 18.63 -1.79 7.71
N ASP A 293 19.19 -2.67 8.53
CA ASP A 293 18.72 -4.04 8.65
C ASP A 293 17.49 -4.07 9.57
N PHE A 294 16.30 -4.04 8.97
CA PHE A 294 15.06 -4.00 9.72
C PHE A 294 14.82 -5.27 10.54
N ASN A 295 15.36 -6.42 10.14
CA ASN A 295 15.25 -7.66 10.92
C ASN A 295 16.10 -7.59 12.19
N ALA A 296 17.29 -7.00 12.11
CA ALA A 296 18.10 -6.73 13.30
C ALA A 296 17.42 -5.69 14.20
N LEU A 297 16.99 -4.56 13.64
CA LEU A 297 16.32 -3.49 14.39
C LEU A 297 15.09 -3.99 15.15
N PHE A 298 14.24 -4.78 14.51
CA PHE A 298 13.02 -5.29 15.13
C PHE A 298 13.30 -6.33 16.21
N ARG A 299 14.36 -7.14 16.07
CA ARG A 299 14.81 -8.02 17.16
C ARG A 299 15.24 -7.21 18.37
N SER A 300 16.02 -6.14 18.18
CA SER A 300 16.45 -5.28 19.28
C SER A 300 15.29 -4.55 19.96
N PHE A 301 14.23 -4.18 19.23
CA PHE A 301 12.99 -3.69 19.86
C PHE A 301 12.34 -4.73 20.77
N VAL A 302 12.24 -5.99 20.32
CA VAL A 302 11.68 -7.06 21.14
C VAL A 302 12.53 -7.33 22.37
N GLU A 303 13.86 -7.34 22.23
CA GLU A 303 14.82 -7.55 23.33
C GLU A 303 14.72 -6.47 24.41
N THR A 304 14.41 -5.23 24.01
CA THR A 304 14.17 -4.12 24.96
C THR A 304 12.74 -4.08 25.50
N GLY A 305 11.88 -5.03 25.14
CA GLY A 305 10.50 -5.13 25.62
C GLY A 305 9.46 -4.30 24.86
N LEU A 306 9.85 -3.66 23.74
CA LEU A 306 8.92 -2.91 22.91
C LEU A 306 8.01 -3.85 22.11
N LYS A 307 6.69 -3.64 22.26
CA LYS A 307 5.68 -4.41 21.52
C LYS A 307 5.09 -3.55 20.40
N LEU A 308 5.31 -3.98 19.17
CA LEU A 308 4.72 -3.39 17.97
C LEU A 308 3.93 -4.45 17.22
N THR A 309 2.80 -4.06 16.65
CA THR A 309 2.05 -4.92 15.75
C THR A 309 2.77 -5.06 14.41
N LYS A 310 2.42 -6.09 13.62
CA LYS A 310 2.91 -6.25 12.25
C LYS A 310 2.62 -5.02 11.36
N TRP A 311 1.52 -4.31 11.63
CA TRP A 311 1.15 -3.07 10.92
C TRP A 311 2.10 -1.93 11.24
N GLU A 312 2.44 -1.76 12.51
CA GLU A 312 3.35 -0.71 12.97
C GLU A 312 4.79 -0.97 12.52
N LEU A 313 5.23 -2.23 12.51
CA LEU A 313 6.53 -2.63 11.98
C LEU A 313 6.65 -2.33 10.49
N CYS A 314 5.66 -2.73 9.69
CA CYS A 314 5.63 -2.46 8.26
C CYS A 314 5.54 -0.95 7.97
N LEU A 315 4.72 -0.22 8.73
CA LEU A 315 4.60 1.23 8.60
C LEU A 315 5.93 1.93 8.93
N LEU A 316 6.58 1.58 10.03
CA LEU A 316 7.89 2.15 10.38
C LEU A 316 8.91 1.86 9.28
N LYS A 317 9.03 0.60 8.85
CA LYS A 317 9.98 0.18 7.82
C LYS A 317 9.85 0.99 6.55
N THR A 318 8.64 1.04 6.00
CA THR A 318 8.35 1.71 4.74
C THR A 318 8.49 3.23 4.86
N THR A 319 8.19 3.78 6.04
CA THR A 319 8.35 5.22 6.33
C THR A 319 9.81 5.63 6.33
N LEU A 320 10.67 4.90 7.04
CA LEU A 320 12.10 5.23 7.14
C LEU A 320 12.79 4.99 5.79
N PHE A 321 12.49 3.87 5.13
CA PHE A 321 13.14 3.54 3.87
C PHE A 321 12.78 4.50 2.74
N PHE A 322 11.50 4.86 2.58
CA PHE A 322 11.05 5.82 1.57
C PHE A 322 11.05 7.25 2.10
N ALA A 323 12.20 7.69 2.58
CA ALA A 323 12.43 9.09 2.91
C ALA A 323 12.12 10.01 1.71
N PRO A 324 11.53 11.20 1.92
CA PRO A 324 11.27 12.15 0.85
C PRO A 324 12.55 12.50 0.06
N SER A 325 12.44 12.63 -1.26
CA SER A 325 13.61 12.77 -2.16
C SER A 325 14.46 14.03 -1.96
N ASN A 326 13.95 15.03 -1.23
CA ASN A 326 14.62 16.29 -0.91
C ASN A 326 15.04 16.39 0.56
N PHE A 327 15.26 15.25 1.22
CA PHE A 327 15.58 15.18 2.64
C PHE A 327 17.07 15.07 2.96
#